data_AF-A0A1V5R706-F1
#
_entry.id   AF-A0A1V5R706-F1
#
_cell.length_a   1.000
_cell.length_b   1.000
_cell.length_c   1.000
_cell.angle_alpha   90.00
_cell.angle_beta   90.00
_cell.angle_gamma   90.00
#
_symmetry.space_group_name_H-M   'P 1'
#
loop_
_entity.id
_entity.type
_entity.pdbx_description
1 polymer ?
#
loop_
_entity_poly.entity_id
_entity_poly.type
_entity_poly.pdbx_seq_one_letter_code
_entity_poly.pdbx_strand_id
1 'polypeptide(L)' 'MLRSLSGVRGIEPWRTSDGYPAYRVLGMDDVDLCPEIYSLARQNDWPLRELRRDVRTLETVFNQLATGA' A
#
# COMPACT_ATOMS: atom_id res chain seq x y z
N MET A 1 16.42 -1.92 -4.88
CA MET A 1 15.51 -3.03 -4.51
C MET A 1 14.65 -2.59 -3.32
N LEU A 2 13.34 -2.89 -3.30
CA LEU A 2 12.39 -2.32 -2.31
C LEU A 2 12.75 -2.62 -0.84
N ARG A 3 13.35 -3.79 -0.57
CA ARG A 3 13.83 -4.21 0.76
C ARG A 3 15.00 -3.39 1.28
N SER A 4 15.67 -2.64 0.41
CA SER A 4 16.88 -1.88 0.74
C SER A 4 16.59 -0.40 0.97
N LEU A 5 15.33 0.04 0.85
CA LEU A 5 14.95 1.43 1.15
C LEU A 5 15.08 1.70 2.65
N SER A 6 15.76 2.78 2.99
CA SER A 6 15.91 3.26 4.35
C SER A 6 14.54 3.54 4.96
N GLY A 7 14.25 2.92 6.11
CA GLY A 7 12.96 3.06 6.78
C GLY A 7 11.90 2.02 6.38
N VAL A 8 12.21 1.06 5.52
CA VAL A 8 11.35 -0.12 5.35
C VAL A 8 11.62 -1.11 6.49
N ARG A 9 10.63 -1.30 7.36
CA ARG A 9 10.64 -2.29 8.44
C ARG A 9 10.35 -3.70 7.92
N GLY A 10 9.48 -3.82 6.93
CA GLY A 10 9.06 -5.12 6.42
C GLY A 10 8.29 -5.04 5.11
N ILE A 11 8.23 -6.17 4.40
CA ILE A 11 7.43 -6.32 3.19
C ILE A 11 6.67 -7.63 3.29
N GLU A 12 5.35 -7.54 3.32
CA GLU A 12 4.47 -8.69 3.46
C GLU A 12 3.72 -8.93 2.15
N PRO A 13 3.56 -10.17 1.69
CA PRO A 13 2.70 -10.47 0.55
C PRO A 13 1.26 -10.08 0.89
N TRP A 14 0.59 -9.39 -0.03
CA TRP A 14 -0.78 -8.95 0.10
C TRP A 14 -1.61 -9.45 -1.08
N ARG A 15 -2.81 -9.97 -0.79
CA ARG A 15 -3.73 -10.39 -1.84
C ARG A 15 -4.66 -9.24 -2.19
N THR A 16 -4.63 -8.84 -3.46
CA THR A 16 -5.62 -7.91 -4.02
C THR A 16 -6.68 -8.71 -4.76
N SER A 17 -7.90 -8.21 -4.79
CA SER A 17 -8.97 -8.79 -5.61
C SER A 17 -8.77 -8.54 -7.11
N ASP A 18 -7.81 -7.69 -7.50
CA ASP A 18 -7.55 -7.28 -8.89
C ASP A 18 -6.68 -8.29 -9.66
N GLY A 19 -6.29 -9.41 -9.03
CA GLY A 19 -5.53 -10.50 -9.67
C GLY A 19 -4.02 -10.25 -9.79
N TYR A 20 -3.52 -9.10 -9.35
CA TYR A 20 -2.10 -8.79 -9.34
C TYR A 20 -1.44 -9.16 -8.00
N PRO A 21 -0.21 -9.72 -8.03
CA PRO A 21 0.57 -9.91 -6.81
C PRO A 21 0.89 -8.54 -6.21
N ALA A 22 0.50 -8.34 -4.96
CA ALA A 22 0.82 -7.13 -4.23
C ALA A 22 1.66 -7.42 -3.00
N TYR A 23 2.31 -6.37 -2.52
CA TYR A 23 3.07 -6.39 -1.29
C TYR A 23 2.66 -5.19 -0.46
N ARG A 24 2.47 -5.42 0.84
CA ARG A 24 2.32 -4.36 1.84
C ARG A 24 3.71 -3.99 2.34
N VAL A 25 4.08 -2.72 2.21
CA VAL A 25 5.33 -2.17 2.74
C VAL A 25 5.05 -1.58 4.11
N LEU A 26 5.77 -2.05 5.13
CA LEU A 26 5.71 -1.52 6.49
C LEU A 26 6.88 -0.57 6.69
N GLY A 27 6.58 0.68 7.03
CA GLY A 27 7.59 1.69 7.39
C GLY A 27 7.97 1.67 8.86
N MET A 28 9.15 2.23 9.14
CA MET A 28 9.53 2.68 10.48
C MET A 28 8.74 3.96 10.81
N ASP A 29 8.55 4.23 12.11
CA ASP A 29 7.95 5.48 12.57
C ASP A 29 8.78 6.68 12.08
N ASP A 30 8.10 7.75 11.67
CA ASP A 30 8.69 9.01 11.20
C ASP A 30 9.40 8.98 9.82
N VAL A 31 9.17 7.95 8.99
CA VAL A 31 9.70 7.90 7.61
C VAL A 31 8.59 8.00 6.57
N ASP A 32 8.67 9.00 5.70
CA ASP A 32 7.80 9.09 4.54
C ASP A 32 8.34 8.22 3.39
N LEU A 33 7.76 7.03 3.23
CA LEU A 33 8.17 6.06 2.21
C LEU A 33 7.59 6.35 0.83
N CYS A 34 6.54 7.17 0.70
CA CYS A 34 5.90 7.45 -0.58
C CYS A 34 6.87 8.01 -1.64
N PRO A 35 7.65 9.07 -1.36
CA PRO A 35 8.58 9.63 -2.35
C PRO A 35 9.72 8.67 -2.69
N GLU A 36 10.21 7.91 -1.71
CA GLU A 36 11.29 6.92 -1.91
C GLU A 36 10.85 5.76 -2.80
N ILE A 37 9.65 5.23 -2.56
CA ILE A 37 9.06 4.16 -3.39
C ILE A 37 8.80 4.68 -4.81
N TYR A 38 8.30 5.90 -4.96
CA TYR A 38 8.10 6.53 -6.27
C TYR A 38 9.42 6.71 -7.03
N SER A 39 10.45 7.24 -6.35
CA SER A 39 11.79 7.42 -6.91
C SER A 39 12.37 6.09 -7.38
N LEU A 40 12.23 5.03 -6.57
CA LEU A 40 12.68 3.69 -6.94
C LEU A 40 11.95 3.16 -8.18
N ALA A 41 10.62 3.31 -8.24
CA ALA A 41 9.84 2.88 -9.39
C ALA A 41 10.26 3.62 -10.67
N ARG A 42 10.48 4.93 -10.57
CA ARG A 42 10.96 5.76 -11.69
C ARG A 42 12.35 5.35 -12.17
N GLN A 43 13.28 5.10 -11.24
CA GLN A 43 14.66 4.68 -11.58
C GLN A 43 14.71 3.32 -12.29
N ASN A 44 13.75 2.44 -12.02
CA ASN A 44 13.68 1.11 -12.61
C ASN A 44 12.67 1.03 -13.77
N ASP A 45 12.14 2.17 -14.23
CA ASP A 45 11.14 2.27 -15.30
C ASP A 45 9.90 1.38 -15.06
N TRP A 46 9.46 1.28 -13.81
CA TRP A 46 8.30 0.46 -13.45
C TRP A 46 6.99 1.20 -13.77
N PRO A 47 5.99 0.48 -14.35
CA PRO A 47 4.71 1.08 -14.63
C PRO A 47 4.00 1.46 -13.32
N LEU A 48 3.73 2.75 -13.16
CA LEU A 48 2.96 3.27 -12.03
C LEU A 48 1.48 3.33 -12.39
N ARG A 49 0.67 2.65 -11.58
CA ARG A 49 -0.80 2.73 -11.65
C ARG A 49 -1.29 3.56 -10.48
N GLU A 50 -2.14 4.54 -10.74
CA GLU A 50 -2.83 5.24 -9.67
C GLU A 50 -3.69 4.24 -8.91
N LEU A 51 -3.40 4.06 -7.62
CA LEU A 51 -4.22 3.23 -6.75
C LEU A 51 -5.50 4.00 -6.45
N ARG A 52 -6.56 3.76 -7.23
CA ARG A 52 -7.90 4.25 -6.88
C ARG A 52 -8.23 3.74 -5.49
N ARG A 53 -8.26 4.63 -4.50
CA ARG A 53 -8.70 4.29 -3.16
C ARG A 53 -10.19 3.93 -3.24
N ASP A 54 -10.51 2.68 -2.91
CA ASP A 54 -11.82 2.36 -2.37
C ASP A 54 -11.93 3.08 -1.01
N VAL A 55 -12.36 4.34 -1.06
CA VAL A 55 -12.63 5.13 0.13
C VAL A 55 -13.86 4.52 0.77
N ARG A 56 -13.67 3.55 1.66
CA ARG A 56 -14.74 3.13 2.55
C ARG A 56 -14.99 4.29 3.49
N THR A 57 -16.14 4.94 3.31
CA THR A 57 -16.57 6.03 4.18
C THR A 57 -16.74 5.51 5.59
N LEU A 58 -16.64 6.39 6.59
CA LEU A 58 -16.92 6.06 7.98
C LEU A 58 -18.31 5.41 8.11
N GLU A 59 -19.29 5.86 7.32
CA GLU A 59 -20.62 5.26 7.18
C GLU A 59 -20.60 3.81 6.70
N THR A 60 -19.74 3.47 5.72
CA THR A 60 -19.61 2.09 5.25
C THR A 60 -19.09 1.18 6.37
N VAL A 61 -18.12 1.65 7.15
CA VAL A 61 -17.56 0.90 8.29
C VAL A 61 -18.60 0.79 9.42
N PHE A 62 -19.33 1.86 9.70
CA PHE A 62 -20.38 1.89 10.73
C PHE A 62 -21.53 0.92 10.41
N ASN A 63 -22.01 0.92 9.17
CA ASN A 63 -23.06 -0.01 8.74
C ASN A 63 -22.59 -1.46 8.79
N GLN A 64 -21.35 -1.76 8.42
CA GLN A 64 -20.83 -3.13 8.54
C GLN A 64 -20.80 -3.62 10.00
N LEU A 65 -20.38 -2.75 10.94
CA LEU A 65 -20.35 -3.09 12.36
C LEU A 65 -21.75 -3.18 12.99
N ALA A 66 -22.69 -2.33 12.56
CA ALA A 66 -24.05 -2.33 13.06
C ALA A 66 -24.89 -3.50 12.50
N THR A 67 -24.60 -3.96 11.28
CA THR A 67 -25.40 -5.00 10.62
C THR A 67 -24.82 -6.41 10.75
N GLY A 68 -23.62 -6.57 11.33
CA GLY A 68 -23.08 -7.87 11.76
C GLY A 68 -23.09 -8.97 10.69
N ALA A 69 -22.70 -8.63 9.46
CA ALA A 69 -22.57 -9.57 8.34
C ALA A 69 -21.12 -10.01 8.13
#